data_AF-A0A7W1HXN7-F1
#
_entry.id   AF-A0A7W1HXN7-F1
#
_cell.length_a   1.000
_cell.length_b   1.000
_cell.length_c   1.000
_cell.angle_alpha   90.00
_cell.angle_beta   90.00
_cell.angle_gamma   90.00
#
_symmetry.space_group_name_H-M   'P 1'
#
loop_
_entity.id
_entity.type
_entity.pdbx_description
1 polymer ?
#
loop_
_entity_poly.entity_id
_entity_poly.type
_entity_poly.pdbx_seq_one_letter_code
_entity_poly.pdbx_strand_id
1 'polypeptide(L)'
;MTSDTLIEEINTAYQRLGTAAEDLARADRELTEHVRRVRLDNAETILEARNERTASLYLDGLLDTEEHRRLEDNRARAEFDLQYARREVERLHLIVRLLGTHASEGIGG
;
A
#
# COMPACT_ATOMS: atom_id res chain seq x y z
N MET A 1 21.73 -15.33 17.25
CA MET A 1 21.69 -14.17 16.32
C MET A 1 22.72 -13.19 16.80
N THR A 2 23.67 -12.79 15.97
CA THR A 2 24.66 -11.75 16.31
C THR A 2 24.03 -10.38 16.07
N SER A 3 24.55 -9.34 16.72
CA SER A 3 24.07 -7.96 16.52
C SER A 3 24.11 -7.54 15.05
N ASP A 4 25.13 -7.98 14.30
CA ASP A 4 25.28 -7.65 12.88
C ASP A 4 24.15 -8.22 12.04
N THR A 5 23.74 -9.48 12.27
CA THR A 5 22.61 -10.09 11.55
C THR A 5 21.30 -9.34 11.82
N LEU A 6 21.07 -8.90 13.07
CA LEU A 6 19.86 -8.14 13.41
C LEU A 6 19.85 -6.75 12.75
N ILE A 7 21.00 -6.08 12.68
CA ILE A 7 21.12 -4.80 11.98
C ILE A 7 20.82 -4.94 10.49
N GLU A 8 21.33 -6.00 9.84
CA GLU A 8 21.04 -6.30 8.44
C GLU A 8 19.55 -6.59 8.20
N GLU A 9 18.91 -7.36 9.08
CA GLU A 9 17.48 -7.64 9.01
C GLU A 9 16.64 -6.37 9.14
N ILE A 10 16.99 -5.49 10.08
CA ILE A 10 16.31 -4.20 10.29
C ILE A 10 16.46 -3.32 9.05
N ASN A 11 17.67 -3.15 8.54
CA ASN A 11 17.92 -2.35 7.34
C ASN A 11 17.13 -2.87 6.14
N THR A 12 17.11 -4.19 5.96
CA THR A 12 16.34 -4.85 4.89
C THR A 12 14.84 -4.63 5.06
N ALA A 13 14.31 -4.73 6.28
CA ALA A 13 12.90 -4.50 6.56
C ALA A 13 12.48 -3.05 6.27
N TYR A 14 13.31 -2.06 6.64
CA TYR A 14 13.06 -0.66 6.31
C TYR A 14 13.14 -0.37 4.80
N GLN A 15 14.09 -0.97 4.09
CA GLN A 15 14.15 -0.86 2.62
C GLN A 15 12.87 -1.42 1.98
N ARG A 16 12.44 -2.62 2.40
CA ARG A 16 11.19 -3.23 1.93
C ARG A 16 9.96 -2.38 2.24
N LEU A 17 9.92 -1.76 3.42
CA LEU A 17 8.85 -0.83 3.79
C LEU A 17 8.80 0.38 2.84
N GLY A 18 9.96 0.95 2.50
CA GLY A 18 10.07 2.04 1.53
C GLY A 18 9.58 1.61 0.14
N THR A 19 10.06 0.48 -0.38
CA THR A 19 9.63 -0.05 -1.67
C THR A 19 8.12 -0.32 -1.72
N ALA A 20 7.55 -0.95 -0.68
CA ALA A 20 6.12 -1.22 -0.62
C ALA A 20 5.28 0.07 -0.58
N ALA A 21 5.78 1.13 0.05
CA ALA A 21 5.11 2.43 0.06
C ALA A 21 5.14 3.09 -1.33
N GLU A 22 6.28 3.02 -2.03
CA GLU A 22 6.41 3.53 -3.40
C GLU A 22 5.53 2.75 -4.40
N ASP A 23 5.43 1.43 -4.24
CA ASP A 23 4.59 0.57 -5.08
C ASP A 23 3.10 0.86 -4.86
N LEU A 24 2.65 1.05 -3.62
CA LEU A 24 1.27 1.49 -3.36
C LEU A 24 1.00 2.86 -3.98
N ALA A 25 1.91 3.82 -3.80
CA ALA A 25 1.76 5.15 -4.39
C ALA A 25 1.78 5.12 -5.93
N ARG A 26 2.43 4.13 -6.55
CA ARG A 26 2.36 3.89 -7.99
C ARG A 26 1.00 3.33 -8.39
N ALA A 27 0.53 2.28 -7.71
CA ALA A 27 -0.76 1.66 -7.98
C ALA A 27 -1.94 2.64 -7.82
N ASP A 28 -1.91 3.49 -6.77
CA ASP A 28 -2.90 4.55 -6.56
C ASP A 28 -2.94 5.55 -7.71
N ARG A 29 -1.76 5.96 -8.21
CA ARG A 29 -1.65 6.87 -9.36
C ARG A 29 -2.19 6.24 -10.63
N GLU A 30 -1.83 4.99 -10.90
CA GLU A 30 -2.31 4.26 -12.08
C GLU A 30 -3.84 4.11 -12.07
N LEU A 31 -4.42 3.71 -10.94
CA LEU A 31 -5.88 3.62 -10.79
C LEU A 31 -6.55 4.99 -10.97
N THR A 32 -5.99 6.04 -10.36
CA THR A 32 -6.51 7.40 -10.47
C THR A 32 -6.47 7.91 -11.92
N GLU A 33 -5.37 7.69 -12.64
CA GLU A 33 -5.25 8.09 -14.04
C GLU A 33 -6.14 7.26 -14.97
N HIS A 34 -6.35 5.98 -14.68
CA HIS A 34 -7.33 5.18 -15.43
C HIS A 34 -8.74 5.74 -15.26
N VAL A 35 -9.19 5.98 -14.03
CA VAL A 35 -10.51 6.57 -13.77
C VAL A 35 -10.63 7.97 -14.41
N ARG A 36 -9.57 8.77 -14.35
CA ARG A 36 -9.53 10.10 -14.98
C ARG A 36 -9.68 10.00 -16.51
N ARG A 37 -8.97 9.08 -17.17
CA ARG A 37 -9.09 8.85 -18.61
C ARG A 37 -10.52 8.42 -18.98
N VAL A 38 -11.07 7.43 -18.29
CA VAL A 38 -12.46 6.97 -18.52
C VAL A 38 -13.45 8.13 -18.39
N ARG A 39 -13.29 9.00 -17.40
CA ARG A 39 -14.15 10.20 -17.24
C ARG A 39 -14.01 11.19 -18.38
N LEU A 40 -12.79 11.44 -18.86
CA LEU A 40 -12.54 12.38 -19.95
C LEU A 40 -13.09 11.85 -21.29
N ASP A 41 -12.86 10.57 -21.57
CA ASP A 41 -13.32 9.92 -22.80
C ASP A 41 -14.84 9.84 -22.88
N ASN A 42 -15.53 9.85 -21.73
CA ASN A 42 -16.98 9.77 -21.63
C ASN A 42 -17.63 11.06 -21.09
N ALA A 43 -16.90 12.18 -21.14
CA ALA A 43 -17.34 13.43 -20.51
C ALA A 43 -18.70 13.93 -21.05
N GLU A 44 -18.97 13.75 -22.36
CA GLU A 44 -20.23 14.15 -22.97
C GLU A 44 -21.42 13.35 -22.40
N THR A 45 -21.32 12.02 -22.40
CA THR A 45 -22.32 11.12 -21.80
C THR A 45 -22.56 11.40 -20.31
N ILE A 46 -21.50 11.72 -19.57
CA ILE A 46 -21.59 12.08 -18.15
C ILE A 46 -22.29 13.42 -17.96
N LEU A 47 -22.02 14.41 -18.82
CA LEU A 47 -22.67 15.73 -18.77
C LEU A 47 -24.15 15.68 -19.20
N GLU A 48 -24.54 14.72 -20.05
CA GLU A 48 -25.94 14.48 -20.41
C GLU A 48 -26.77 13.86 -19.28
N ALA A 49 -26.13 13.28 -18.26
CA ALA A 49 -26.81 12.75 -17.10
C ALA A 49 -27.47 13.90 -16.30
N ARG A 50 -28.81 13.95 -16.32
CA ARG A 50 -29.62 15.01 -15.67
C ARG A 50 -29.52 15.07 -14.13
N ASN A 51 -28.77 14.19 -13.48
CA ASN A 51 -28.55 14.16 -12.03
C ASN A 51 -27.23 13.44 -11.70
N GLU A 52 -26.52 13.92 -10.68
CA GLU A 52 -25.31 13.31 -10.10
C GLU A 52 -25.46 11.81 -9.84
N ARG A 53 -26.61 11.35 -9.31
CA ARG A 53 -26.86 9.92 -9.07
C ARG A 53 -26.77 9.09 -10.35
N THR A 54 -27.30 9.60 -11.45
CA THR A 54 -27.28 8.91 -12.75
C THR A 54 -25.87 8.93 -13.34
N ALA A 55 -25.15 10.05 -13.20
CA ALA A 55 -23.75 10.16 -13.61
C ALA A 55 -22.85 9.16 -12.86
N SER A 56 -23.08 8.96 -11.55
CA SER A 56 -22.36 7.95 -10.77
C SER A 56 -22.62 6.53 -11.28
N LEU A 57 -23.88 6.17 -11.55
CA LEU A 57 -24.21 4.83 -12.08
C LEU A 57 -23.63 4.59 -13.48
N TYR A 58 -23.58 5.62 -14.33
CA TYR A 58 -22.90 5.51 -15.62
C TYR A 58 -21.40 5.30 -15.45
N LEU A 59 -20.76 6.06 -14.56
CA LEU A 59 -19.34 5.90 -14.28
C LEU A 59 -19.03 4.50 -13.73
N ASP A 60 -19.84 3.97 -12.82
CA ASP A 60 -19.68 2.62 -12.29
C ASP A 60 -19.78 1.58 -13.42
N GLY A 61 -20.73 1.74 -14.35
CA GLY A 61 -20.84 0.88 -15.52
C GLY A 61 -19.65 0.99 -16.49
N LEU A 62 -19.09 2.19 -16.67
CA LEU A 62 -17.89 2.42 -17.49
C LEU A 62 -16.63 1.85 -16.84
N LEU A 63 -16.61 1.77 -15.51
CA LEU A 63 -15.50 1.21 -14.74
C LEU A 63 -15.65 -0.30 -14.49
N ASP A 64 -16.77 -0.93 -14.84
CA ASP A 64 -16.91 -2.40 -14.81
C ASP A 64 -16.17 -3.06 -15.98
N THR A 65 -14.85 -2.88 -15.99
CA THR A 65 -13.94 -3.43 -16.98
C THR A 65 -12.89 -4.30 -16.30
N GLU A 66 -12.40 -5.29 -17.04
CA GLU A 66 -11.31 -6.15 -16.58
C GLU A 66 -10.02 -5.35 -16.30
N GLU A 67 -9.77 -4.26 -17.03
CA GLU A 67 -8.63 -3.37 -16.76
C GLU A 67 -8.78 -2.68 -15.39
N HIS A 68 -9.96 -2.12 -15.10
CA HIS A 68 -10.20 -1.45 -13.83
C HIS A 68 -10.08 -2.42 -12.66
N ARG A 69 -10.69 -3.62 -12.75
CA ARG A 69 -10.59 -4.64 -11.70
C ARG A 69 -9.14 -5.06 -11.43
N ARG A 70 -8.33 -5.23 -12.48
CA ARG A 70 -6.89 -5.53 -12.31
C ARG A 70 -6.14 -4.41 -11.59
N LEU A 71 -6.45 -3.15 -11.87
CA LEU A 71 -5.83 -2.01 -11.19
C LEU A 71 -6.26 -1.95 -9.72
N GLU A 72 -7.52 -2.26 -9.40
CA GLU A 72 -7.99 -2.39 -8.02
C GLU A 72 -7.30 -3.55 -7.29
N ASP A 73 -7.18 -4.72 -7.92
CA ASP A 73 -6.48 -5.88 -7.36
C ASP A 73 -5.00 -5.58 -7.10
N ASN A 74 -4.33 -4.90 -8.04
CA ASN A 74 -2.94 -4.49 -7.88
C ASN A 74 -2.77 -3.52 -6.70
N ARG A 75 -3.68 -2.55 -6.57
CA ARG A 75 -3.70 -1.61 -5.44
C ARG A 75 -3.93 -2.33 -4.12
N ALA A 76 -4.92 -3.23 -4.05
CA ALA A 76 -5.21 -4.01 -2.85
C ALA A 76 -4.03 -4.88 -2.43
N ARG A 77 -3.33 -5.48 -3.40
CA ARG A 77 -2.11 -6.26 -3.15
C ARG A 77 -0.98 -5.37 -2.62
N ALA A 78 -0.73 -4.21 -3.23
CA ALA A 78 0.30 -3.28 -2.77
C ALA A 78 0.00 -2.74 -1.36
N GLU A 79 -1.27 -2.51 -1.04
CA GLU A 79 -1.69 -2.13 0.31
C GLU A 79 -1.41 -3.23 1.33
N PHE A 80 -1.72 -4.48 0.99
CA PHE A 80 -1.42 -5.64 1.83
C PHE A 80 0.09 -5.77 2.06
N ASP A 81 0.91 -5.64 1.02
CA ASP A 81 2.37 -5.73 1.11
C ASP A 81 2.95 -4.62 2.00
N LEU A 82 2.41 -3.40 1.93
CA LEU A 82 2.79 -2.30 2.82
C LEU A 82 2.43 -2.60 4.28
N GLN A 83 1.23 -3.12 4.54
CA GLN A 83 0.82 -3.52 5.89
C GLN A 83 1.73 -4.62 6.45
N TYR A 84 2.10 -5.60 5.61
CA TYR A 84 3.02 -6.66 5.99
C TYR A 84 4.40 -6.10 6.35
N ALA A 85 4.97 -5.22 5.52
CA ALA A 85 6.27 -4.60 5.78
C ALA A 85 6.28 -3.76 7.07
N ARG A 86 5.18 -3.06 7.38
CA ARG A 86 5.03 -2.33 8.65
C ARG A 86 5.08 -3.25 9.85
N ARG A 87 4.31 -4.35 9.82
CA ARG A 87 4.30 -5.35 10.90
C ARG A 87 5.68 -5.96 11.12
N GLU A 88 6.43 -6.19 10.06
CA GLU A 88 7.78 -6.75 10.16
C GLU A 88 8.76 -5.79 10.85
N VAL A 89 8.69 -4.50 10.52
CA VAL A 89 9.48 -3.47 11.22
C VAL A 89 9.08 -3.38 12.70
N GLU A 90 7.78 -3.43 13.01
CA GLU A 90 7.28 -3.45 14.39
C GLU A 90 7.77 -4.67 15.18
N ARG A 91 7.75 -5.85 14.55
CA ARG A 91 8.26 -7.10 15.12
C ARG A 91 9.76 -6.99 15.45
N LEU A 92 10.57 -6.47 14.53
CA LEU A 92 12.00 -6.29 14.74
C LEU A 92 12.30 -5.27 15.84
N HIS A 93 11.55 -4.17 15.91
CA HIS A 93 11.67 -3.22 17.04
C HIS A 93 11.37 -3.86 18.39
N LEU A 94 10.36 -4.73 18.46
CA LEU A 94 10.06 -5.45 19.68
C LEU A 94 11.23 -6.36 20.10
N ILE A 95 11.82 -7.08 19.15
CA ILE A 95 13.01 -7.92 19.39
C ILE A 95 14.16 -7.08 19.94
N VAL A 96 14.46 -5.92 19.32
CA VAL A 96 15.52 -5.02 19.79
C VAL A 96 15.27 -4.56 21.23
N ARG A 97 14.03 -4.16 21.56
CA ARG A 97 13.70 -3.76 22.95
C ARG A 97 13.91 -4.90 23.94
N LEU A 98 13.45 -6.11 23.59
CA LEU A 98 13.60 -7.28 24.46
C LEU A 98 15.09 -7.60 24.69
N LEU A 99 15.91 -7.64 23.64
CA LEU A 99 17.34 -7.87 23.79
C LEU A 99 18.02 -6.79 24.64
N GLY A 100 17.63 -5.51 24.48
CA GLY A 100 18.12 -4.41 25.30
C GLY A 100 17.77 -4.57 26.79
N THR A 101 16.53 -4.98 27.10
CA THR A 101 16.12 -5.26 28.50
C THR A 101 16.90 -6.41 29.12
N HIS A 102 17.11 -7.52 28.39
CA HIS A 102 17.85 -8.68 28.88
C HIS A 102 19.34 -8.36 29.12
N ALA A 103 19.93 -7.51 28.28
CA ALA A 103 21.30 -7.05 28.47
C ALA A 103 21.46 -6.15 29.71
N SER A 104 20.44 -5.34 30.04
CA SER A 104 20.45 -4.49 31.24
C SER A 104 20.26 -5.26 32.54
N GLU A 105 19.50 -6.36 32.54
CA GLU A 105 19.28 -7.20 33.72
C GLU A 105 20.51 -8.07 34.04
N GLY A 106 21.29 -8.49 33.03
CA GLY A 106 22.50 -9.29 33.21
C GLY A 106 23.73 -8.53 33.72
N ILE A 107 23.73 -7.20 33.69
CA ILE A 107 24.85 -6.35 34.17
C ILE A 107 24.66 -5.94 35.65
N GLY A 108 23.50 -6.25 36.24
CA GLY A 108 23.14 -5.91 37.62
C GLY A 108 23.18 -7.06 38.63
N GLY A 109 23.82 -8.19 38.32
CA GLY A 109 23.96 -9.38 39.20
C GLY A 109 25.32 -9.48 39.87
#